data_AF-A0A7L3NHG7-F1
#
_entry.id   AF-A0A7L3NHG7-F1
#
_cell.length_a   1.000
_cell.length_b   1.000
_cell.length_c   1.000
_cell.angle_alpha   90.00
_cell.angle_beta   90.00
_cell.angle_gamma   90.00
#
_symmetry.space_group_name_H-M   'P 1'
#
loop_
_entity.id
_entity.type
_entity.pdbx_description
1 polymer ?
#
loop_
_entity_poly.entity_id
_entity_poly.type
_entity_poly.pdbx_seq_one_letter_code
_entity_poly.pdbx_strand_id
1 'polypeptide(L)'
;RNMVLASHLKPLEKKDKMGDGRTVLWNPCAAHTKAPQTSEVEIPQEMDQLPGTSAEFYRDWRRCLKSGKEKYQFLLRLGGEALGRIFQVDLGFGLLGEFLAVLAEHICPADRAGVLQILQSLSGTGRFGLNLDLLGQSEKESSREVFRKLQTMSRGSCTTAGQPGSPTICEAESETHLVGTTLQKEAEEERLVMELMKRYQVS
;
A
#
# COMPACT_ATOMS: atom_id res chain seq x y z
N ARG A 1 -5.21 39.88 15.83
CA ARG A 1 -6.43 39.40 15.13
C ARG A 1 -6.79 40.39 14.03
N ASN A 2 -6.17 40.29 12.85
CA ASN A 2 -6.48 41.18 11.71
C ASN A 2 -6.75 40.32 10.47
N MET A 3 -7.78 39.48 10.55
CA MET A 3 -8.24 38.60 9.46
C MET A 3 -9.45 39.19 8.72
N VAL A 4 -9.81 40.45 9.01
CA VAL A 4 -11.07 41.09 8.57
C VAL A 4 -10.81 42.46 7.95
N LEU A 5 -9.78 42.56 7.09
CA LEU A 5 -9.48 43.77 6.32
C LEU A 5 -9.68 43.60 4.80
N ALA A 6 -10.17 42.44 4.35
CA ALA A 6 -10.42 42.19 2.93
C ALA A 6 -11.90 42.37 2.51
N SER A 7 -12.82 42.56 3.46
CA SER A 7 -14.27 42.59 3.20
C SER A 7 -14.76 43.88 2.52
N HIS A 8 -13.92 44.91 2.45
CA HIS A 8 -14.26 46.22 1.88
C HIS A 8 -13.77 46.40 0.44
N LEU A 9 -13.38 45.33 -0.26
CA LEU A 9 -13.15 45.40 -1.69
C LEU A 9 -14.51 45.62 -2.39
N LYS A 10 -14.67 46.81 -2.99
CA LYS A 10 -15.81 47.09 -3.85
C LYS A 10 -15.79 46.11 -5.04
N PRO A 11 -16.92 45.46 -5.37
CA PRO A 11 -17.02 44.67 -6.58
C PRO A 11 -16.64 45.52 -7.80
N LEU A 12 -15.85 44.94 -8.71
CA LEU A 12 -15.43 45.60 -9.95
C LEU A 12 -16.65 46.09 -10.74
N GLU A 13 -16.63 47.36 -11.15
CA GLU A 13 -17.71 47.93 -11.93
C GLU A 13 -17.63 47.40 -13.38
N LYS A 14 -18.75 47.33 -14.10
CA LYS A 14 -18.80 46.71 -15.45
C LYS A 14 -17.80 47.31 -16.46
N LYS A 15 -17.38 48.56 -16.24
CA LYS A 15 -16.41 49.33 -17.03
C LYS A 15 -14.94 49.02 -16.70
N ASP A 16 -14.67 48.35 -15.58
CA ASP A 16 -13.32 47.92 -15.17
C ASP A 16 -12.94 46.55 -15.77
N LYS A 17 -13.86 45.90 -16.50
CA LYS A 17 -13.61 44.65 -17.19
C LYS A 17 -12.83 44.94 -18.48
N MET A 18 -11.50 44.78 -18.45
CA MET A 18 -10.69 44.76 -19.66
C MET A 18 -11.05 43.52 -20.50
N GLY A 19 -11.78 43.73 -21.59
CA GLY A 19 -11.99 42.74 -22.64
C GLY A 19 -13.46 42.41 -22.86
N ASP A 20 -13.99 42.81 -24.01
CA ASP A 20 -15.25 42.30 -24.52
C ASP A 20 -15.06 40.83 -24.93
N GLY A 21 -15.90 39.96 -24.36
CA GLY A 21 -16.27 38.68 -24.96
C GLY A 21 -15.19 37.63 -25.20
N ARG A 22 -14.63 37.04 -24.14
CA ARG A 22 -14.44 35.58 -24.14
C ARG A 22 -14.90 35.02 -22.80
N THR A 23 -16.10 34.44 -22.81
CA THR A 23 -16.55 33.53 -21.75
C THR A 23 -15.52 32.39 -21.72
N VAL A 24 -14.53 32.49 -20.84
CA VAL A 24 -13.64 31.38 -20.55
C VAL A 24 -14.56 30.32 -19.97
N LEU A 25 -14.94 29.34 -20.80
CA LEU A 25 -15.65 28.17 -20.36
C LEU A 25 -14.67 27.42 -19.46
N TRP A 26 -14.79 27.68 -18.15
CA TRP A 26 -14.05 26.97 -17.09
C TRP A 26 -14.30 25.45 -17.12
N ASN A 27 -15.22 25.00 -17.96
CA ASN A 27 -15.53 23.61 -18.21
C ASN A 27 -15.53 23.33 -19.73
N PRO A 28 -14.53 22.58 -20.26
CA PRO A 28 -14.52 22.14 -21.66
C PRO A 28 -15.76 21.31 -22.03
N CYS A 29 -16.39 20.66 -21.06
CA CYS A 29 -17.58 19.83 -21.23
C CYS A 29 -18.90 20.61 -21.12
N ALA A 30 -18.87 21.92 -20.86
CA ALA A 30 -20.07 22.75 -20.80
C ALA A 30 -20.55 23.24 -22.19
N ALA A 31 -19.84 22.89 -23.27
CA ALA A 31 -20.39 23.04 -24.60
C ALA A 31 -21.60 22.09 -24.73
N HIS A 32 -22.81 22.66 -24.65
CA HIS A 32 -24.06 21.93 -24.81
C HIS A 32 -24.22 21.43 -26.24
N THR A 33 -23.50 20.37 -26.62
CA THR A 33 -23.96 19.45 -27.65
C THR A 33 -25.04 18.59 -27.02
N LYS A 34 -26.25 18.64 -27.59
CA LYS A 34 -27.32 17.70 -27.32
C LYS A 34 -26.85 16.29 -27.73
N ALA A 35 -26.11 15.63 -26.85
CA ALA A 35 -25.85 14.20 -26.96
C ALA A 35 -27.03 13.44 -26.34
N PRO A 36 -27.44 12.29 -26.91
CA PRO A 36 -28.47 11.44 -26.30
C PRO A 36 -28.05 11.08 -24.88
N GLN A 37 -28.97 11.27 -23.93
CA GLN A 37 -28.80 10.80 -22.56
C GLN A 37 -28.97 9.29 -22.51
N THR A 38 -27.91 8.59 -22.90
CA THR A 38 -27.72 7.18 -22.63
C THR A 38 -26.23 6.94 -22.54
N SER A 39 -25.68 7.26 -21.38
CA SER A 39 -24.48 6.60 -20.94
C SER A 39 -24.73 6.19 -19.50
N GLU A 40 -25.40 5.04 -19.37
CA GLU A 40 -24.84 4.03 -18.47
C GLU A 40 -23.38 3.91 -18.88
N VAL A 41 -22.50 4.62 -18.17
CA VAL A 41 -21.07 4.41 -18.28
C VAL A 41 -20.88 3.02 -17.67
N GLU A 42 -21.07 1.98 -18.48
CA GLU A 42 -20.43 0.70 -18.24
C GLU A 42 -18.94 1.02 -18.21
N ILE A 43 -18.42 1.21 -16.99
CA ILE A 43 -16.99 1.23 -16.75
C ILE A 43 -16.52 -0.12 -17.28
N PRO A 44 -15.70 -0.18 -18.35
CA PRO A 44 -15.19 -1.44 -18.84
C PRO A 44 -14.56 -2.19 -17.66
N GLN A 45 -14.83 -3.49 -17.56
CA GLN A 45 -14.21 -4.36 -16.55
C GLN A 45 -12.70 -4.46 -16.83
N GLU A 46 -11.95 -3.39 -16.53
CA GLU A 46 -10.52 -3.23 -16.79
C GLU A 46 -9.64 -3.93 -15.75
N MET A 47 -10.18 -4.89 -14.99
CA MET A 47 -9.41 -5.59 -13.95
C MET A 47 -8.43 -6.63 -14.49
N ASP A 48 -8.38 -6.85 -15.81
CA ASP A 48 -7.43 -7.79 -16.41
C ASP A 48 -5.98 -7.30 -16.30
N GLN A 49 -5.77 -5.97 -16.22
CA GLN A 49 -4.45 -5.36 -16.13
C GLN A 49 -4.18 -4.80 -14.72
N LEU A 50 -2.92 -4.89 -14.29
CA LEU A 50 -2.47 -4.28 -13.04
C LEU A 50 -2.34 -2.76 -13.24
N PRO A 51 -2.68 -1.93 -12.22
CA PRO A 51 -2.59 -0.49 -12.34
C PRO A 51 -1.14 -0.06 -12.58
N GLY A 52 -0.95 0.84 -13.56
CA GLY A 52 0.33 1.49 -13.83
C GLY A 52 0.46 2.83 -13.10
N THR A 53 -0.65 3.43 -12.68
CA THR A 53 -0.70 4.75 -12.05
C THR A 53 -1.42 4.75 -10.71
N SER A 54 -1.17 5.76 -9.88
CA SER A 54 -1.84 5.90 -8.57
C SER A 54 -3.34 6.11 -8.72
N ALA A 55 -3.78 6.80 -9.77
CA ALA A 55 -5.20 7.03 -10.05
C ALA A 55 -5.95 5.73 -10.40
N GLU A 56 -5.35 4.88 -11.23
CA GLU A 56 -5.88 3.54 -11.54
C GLU A 56 -5.95 2.68 -10.28
N PHE A 57 -4.87 2.68 -9.47
CA PHE A 57 -4.88 1.97 -8.20
C PHE A 57 -6.03 2.44 -7.31
N TYR A 58 -6.22 3.74 -7.12
CA TYR A 58 -7.30 4.27 -6.29
C TYR A 58 -8.68 3.92 -6.81
N ARG A 59 -8.87 3.96 -8.14
CA ARG A 59 -10.11 3.55 -8.80
C ARG A 59 -10.42 2.09 -8.43
N ASP A 60 -9.47 1.19 -8.65
CA ASP A 60 -9.69 -0.24 -8.46
C ASP A 60 -9.85 -0.57 -6.97
N TRP A 61 -9.03 0.04 -6.11
CA TRP A 61 -9.07 -0.12 -4.65
C TRP A 61 -10.41 0.29 -4.02
N ARG A 62 -11.02 1.36 -4.53
CA ARG A 62 -12.29 1.89 -4.00
C ARG A 62 -13.52 1.31 -4.69
N ARG A 63 -13.46 1.11 -6.01
CA ARG A 63 -14.62 0.75 -6.82
C ARG A 63 -14.75 -0.74 -7.06
N CYS A 64 -13.65 -1.45 -7.24
CA CYS A 64 -13.69 -2.84 -7.69
C CYS A 64 -13.43 -3.84 -6.55
N LEU A 65 -12.52 -3.54 -5.63
CA LEU A 65 -12.17 -4.43 -4.53
C LEU A 65 -13.12 -4.22 -3.33
N LYS A 66 -14.02 -5.17 -3.08
CA LYS A 66 -15.06 -5.06 -2.04
C LYS A 66 -14.69 -5.81 -0.77
N SER A 67 -14.05 -6.97 -0.90
CA SER A 67 -13.61 -7.77 0.22
C SER A 67 -12.18 -7.44 0.65
N GLY A 68 -11.88 -7.56 1.95
CA GLY A 68 -10.51 -7.49 2.45
C GLY A 68 -9.60 -8.54 1.82
N LYS A 69 -10.13 -9.74 1.53
CA LYS A 69 -9.37 -10.83 0.90
C LYS A 69 -8.99 -10.48 -0.55
N GLU A 70 -9.90 -9.84 -1.29
CA GLU A 70 -9.62 -9.36 -2.65
C GLU A 70 -8.55 -8.28 -2.64
N LYS A 71 -8.65 -7.33 -1.70
CA LYS A 71 -7.63 -6.29 -1.49
C LYS A 71 -6.27 -6.88 -1.15
N TYR A 72 -6.22 -7.89 -0.29
CA TYR A 72 -4.99 -8.58 0.07
C TYR A 72 -4.35 -9.28 -1.14
N GLN A 73 -5.14 -10.06 -1.89
CA GLN A 73 -4.65 -10.75 -3.09
C GLN A 73 -4.21 -9.77 -4.17
N PHE A 74 -4.89 -8.63 -4.30
CA PHE A 74 -4.50 -7.57 -5.22
C PHE A 74 -3.15 -6.95 -4.84
N LEU A 75 -2.90 -6.66 -3.55
CA LEU A 75 -1.62 -6.16 -3.07
C LEU A 75 -0.48 -7.14 -3.36
N LEU A 76 -0.70 -8.44 -3.13
CA LEU A 76 0.29 -9.48 -3.44
C LEU A 76 0.55 -9.60 -4.94
N ARG A 77 -0.51 -9.58 -5.77
CA ARG A 77 -0.38 -9.68 -7.23
C ARG A 77 0.34 -8.46 -7.82
N LEU A 78 0.09 -7.27 -7.28
CA LEU A 78 0.78 -6.04 -7.68
C LEU A 78 2.24 -6.06 -7.23
N GLY A 79 2.50 -6.56 -6.03
CA GLY A 79 3.83 -6.70 -5.46
C GLY A 79 4.45 -5.38 -4.98
N GLY A 80 5.56 -5.50 -4.24
CA GLY A 80 6.23 -4.33 -3.63
C GLY A 80 6.79 -3.35 -4.68
N GLU A 81 7.45 -3.85 -5.71
CA GLU A 81 8.13 -2.99 -6.70
C GLU A 81 7.16 -2.07 -7.46
N ALA A 82 6.04 -2.62 -7.95
CA ALA A 82 5.04 -1.83 -8.65
C ALA A 82 4.39 -0.82 -7.70
N LEU A 83 4.10 -1.24 -6.45
CA LEU A 83 3.54 -0.36 -5.43
C LEU A 83 4.48 0.82 -5.11
N GLY A 84 5.78 0.55 -4.98
CA GLY A 84 6.81 1.57 -4.79
C GLY A 84 6.93 2.54 -5.96
N ARG A 85 6.78 2.07 -7.21
CA ARG A 85 6.75 2.95 -8.40
C ARG A 85 5.49 3.81 -8.44
N ILE A 86 4.32 3.21 -8.19
CA ILE A 86 3.03 3.89 -8.23
C ILE A 86 2.94 5.00 -7.17
N PHE A 87 3.45 4.71 -5.96
CA PHE A 87 3.38 5.62 -4.81
C PHE A 87 4.72 6.27 -4.47
N GLN A 88 5.64 6.38 -5.44
CA GLN A 88 6.99 6.91 -5.21
C GLN A 88 6.96 8.28 -4.52
N VAL A 89 6.05 9.16 -4.96
CA VAL A 89 5.91 10.52 -4.44
C VAL A 89 5.20 10.55 -3.09
N ASP A 90 4.04 9.89 -3.01
CA ASP A 90 3.20 9.86 -1.81
C ASP A 90 2.22 8.69 -1.84
N LEU A 91 1.99 8.09 -0.68
CA LEU A 91 0.83 7.24 -0.40
C LEU A 91 -0.27 8.20 0.05
N GLY A 92 -1.26 8.45 -0.80
CA GLY A 92 -2.31 9.39 -0.43
C GLY A 92 -3.04 8.97 0.86
N PHE A 93 -3.56 9.98 1.55
CA PHE A 93 -4.04 9.91 2.92
C PHE A 93 -4.92 8.68 3.23
N GLY A 94 -4.62 8.02 4.36
CA GLY A 94 -5.38 6.87 4.90
C GLY A 94 -5.10 5.53 4.21
N LEU A 95 -4.45 5.53 3.05
CA LEU A 95 -4.20 4.28 2.31
C LEU A 95 -3.22 3.36 3.04
N LEU A 96 -2.20 3.92 3.71
CA LEU A 96 -1.25 3.14 4.50
C LEU A 96 -1.95 2.36 5.63
N GLY A 97 -2.86 3.01 6.35
CA GLY A 97 -3.63 2.37 7.42
C GLY A 97 -4.53 1.24 6.91
N GLU A 98 -5.19 1.46 5.77
CA GLU A 98 -5.98 0.42 5.09
C GLU A 98 -5.12 -0.77 4.67
N PHE A 99 -3.92 -0.54 4.13
CA PHE A 99 -3.00 -1.62 3.78
C PHE A 99 -2.60 -2.43 5.01
N LEU A 100 -2.23 -1.77 6.10
CA LEU A 100 -1.85 -2.43 7.35
C LEU A 100 -3.00 -3.26 7.92
N ALA A 101 -4.23 -2.75 7.88
CA ALA A 101 -5.41 -3.49 8.33
C ALA A 101 -5.67 -4.75 7.46
N VAL A 102 -5.63 -4.62 6.14
CA VAL A 102 -5.83 -5.73 5.19
C VAL A 102 -4.74 -6.81 5.37
N LEU A 103 -3.49 -6.39 5.54
CA LEU A 103 -2.37 -7.30 5.81
C LEU A 103 -2.56 -7.99 7.17
N ALA A 104 -2.93 -7.25 8.22
CA ALA A 104 -3.15 -7.82 9.55
C ALA A 104 -4.22 -8.92 9.52
N GLU A 105 -5.29 -8.73 8.75
CA GLU A 105 -6.41 -9.67 8.70
C GLU A 105 -6.08 -10.94 7.90
N HIS A 106 -5.37 -10.82 6.77
CA HIS A 106 -5.29 -11.89 5.76
C HIS A 106 -3.89 -12.49 5.54
N ILE A 107 -2.87 -12.05 6.27
CA ILE A 107 -1.50 -12.57 6.10
C ILE A 107 -1.42 -14.08 6.32
N CYS A 108 -0.75 -14.76 5.37
CA CYS A 108 -0.46 -16.18 5.40
C CYS A 108 1.07 -16.42 5.41
N PRO A 109 1.57 -17.52 6.03
CA PRO A 109 3.00 -17.83 6.06
C PRO A 109 3.64 -17.96 4.67
N ALA A 110 2.89 -18.46 3.68
CA ALA A 110 3.36 -18.61 2.29
C ALA A 110 3.68 -17.27 1.61
N ASP A 111 3.01 -16.20 2.03
CA ASP A 111 3.12 -14.87 1.41
C ASP A 111 4.14 -13.96 2.13
N ARG A 112 4.81 -14.48 3.16
CA ARG A 112 5.71 -13.72 4.05
C ARG A 112 6.69 -12.84 3.26
N ALA A 113 7.41 -13.42 2.31
CA ALA A 113 8.39 -12.69 1.50
C ALA A 113 7.75 -11.55 0.69
N GLY A 114 6.57 -11.79 0.11
CA GLY A 114 5.81 -10.78 -0.63
C GLY A 114 5.33 -9.64 0.25
N VAL A 115 4.83 -9.96 1.45
CA VAL A 115 4.42 -8.95 2.44
C VAL A 115 5.61 -8.10 2.90
N LEU A 116 6.77 -8.71 3.14
CA LEU A 116 7.99 -7.98 3.48
C LEU A 116 8.41 -7.01 2.37
N GLN A 117 8.38 -7.45 1.11
CA GLN A 117 8.67 -6.57 -0.02
C GLN A 117 7.69 -5.40 -0.14
N ILE A 118 6.40 -5.64 0.11
CA ILE A 118 5.37 -4.59 0.14
C ILE A 118 5.68 -3.58 1.24
N LEU A 119 5.87 -4.03 2.49
CA LEU A 119 6.18 -3.15 3.63
C LEU A 119 7.48 -2.36 3.39
N GLN A 120 8.50 -3.00 2.82
CA GLN A 120 9.75 -2.34 2.46
C GLN A 120 9.53 -1.24 1.42
N SER A 121 8.76 -1.53 0.38
CA SER A 121 8.46 -0.57 -0.69
C SER A 121 7.64 0.61 -0.18
N LEU A 122 6.66 0.35 0.69
CA LEU A 122 5.85 1.39 1.35
C LEU A 122 6.73 2.31 2.22
N SER A 123 7.68 1.74 2.97
CA SER A 123 8.62 2.51 3.80
C SER A 123 9.56 3.41 2.98
N GLY A 124 9.74 3.13 1.69
CA GLY A 124 10.58 3.90 0.78
C GLY A 124 9.86 5.04 0.05
N THR A 125 8.57 5.24 0.29
CA THR A 125 7.79 6.31 -0.35
C THR A 125 8.12 7.69 0.24
N GLY A 126 8.05 8.75 -0.59
CA GLY A 126 8.57 10.08 -0.25
C GLY A 126 7.96 10.73 1.01
N ARG A 127 6.74 10.36 1.40
CA ARG A 127 6.03 10.89 2.58
C ARG A 127 5.64 9.80 3.57
N PHE A 128 6.41 8.73 3.64
CA PHE A 128 6.14 7.63 4.56
C PHE A 128 6.02 8.08 6.02
N GLY A 129 6.96 8.90 6.51
CA GLY A 129 6.93 9.40 7.89
C GLY A 129 5.65 10.18 8.23
N LEU A 130 5.20 11.05 7.33
CA LEU A 130 3.93 11.77 7.50
C LEU A 130 2.73 10.82 7.54
N ASN A 131 2.70 9.82 6.63
CA ASN A 131 1.64 8.82 6.62
C ASN A 131 1.60 8.00 7.92
N LEU A 132 2.77 7.74 8.50
CA LEU A 132 2.91 7.03 9.78
C LEU A 132 2.42 7.87 10.97
N ASP A 133 2.73 9.17 10.99
CA ASP A 133 2.27 10.10 12.03
C ASP A 133 0.75 10.28 12.01
N LEU A 134 0.15 10.17 10.81
CA LEU A 134 -1.29 10.29 10.59
C LEU A 134 -2.08 9.01 10.90
N LEU A 135 -1.41 7.88 11.22
CA LEU A 135 -2.11 6.66 11.63
C LEU A 135 -2.85 6.85 12.96
N GLY A 136 -4.11 6.45 12.97
CA GLY A 136 -4.92 6.31 14.17
C GLY A 136 -4.49 5.15 15.06
N GLN A 137 -5.09 5.06 16.25
CA GLN A 137 -4.74 4.01 17.22
C GLN A 137 -5.06 2.60 16.73
N SER A 138 -6.20 2.41 16.05
CA SER A 138 -6.58 1.12 15.46
C SER A 138 -5.60 0.68 14.38
N GLU A 139 -5.14 1.61 13.53
CA GLU A 139 -4.20 1.32 12.44
C GLU A 139 -2.80 1.02 12.96
N LYS A 140 -2.37 1.71 14.03
CA LYS A 140 -1.13 1.38 14.75
C LYS A 140 -1.16 -0.03 15.35
N GLU A 141 -2.31 -0.44 15.89
CA GLU A 141 -2.53 -1.80 16.38
C GLU A 141 -2.46 -2.82 15.22
N SER A 142 -3.10 -2.55 14.10
CA SER A 142 -2.96 -3.38 12.90
C SER A 142 -1.50 -3.51 12.47
N SER A 143 -0.71 -2.44 12.55
CA SER A 143 0.73 -2.49 12.27
C SER A 143 1.47 -3.43 13.24
N ARG A 144 1.21 -3.32 14.55
CA ARG A 144 1.77 -4.22 15.58
C ARG A 144 1.42 -5.67 15.28
N GLU A 145 0.17 -5.93 14.92
CA GLU A 145 -0.31 -7.28 14.62
C GLU A 145 0.36 -7.88 13.39
N VAL A 146 0.57 -7.09 12.32
CA VAL A 146 1.32 -7.54 11.14
C VAL A 146 2.72 -7.99 11.52
N PHE A 147 3.47 -7.16 12.26
CA PHE A 147 4.83 -7.51 12.65
C PHE A 147 4.87 -8.68 13.65
N ARG A 148 3.90 -8.79 14.56
CA ARG A 148 3.76 -9.94 15.46
C ARG A 148 3.57 -11.24 14.68
N LYS A 149 2.68 -11.25 13.69
CA LYS A 149 2.45 -12.41 12.82
C LYS A 149 3.69 -12.75 11.99
N LEU A 150 4.40 -11.75 11.46
CA LEU A 150 5.66 -11.98 10.77
C LEU A 150 6.70 -12.60 11.73
N GLN A 151 6.85 -12.12 12.96
CA GLN A 151 7.79 -12.72 13.89
C GLN A 151 7.44 -14.17 14.27
N THR A 152 6.16 -14.49 14.51
CA THR A 152 5.76 -15.85 14.88
C THR A 152 6.01 -16.86 13.75
N MET A 153 5.83 -16.46 12.50
CA MET A 153 6.13 -17.29 11.33
C MET A 153 7.62 -17.64 11.22
N SER A 154 8.51 -16.74 11.64
CA SER A 154 9.96 -16.98 11.66
C SER A 154 10.37 -18.05 12.69
N ARG A 155 9.65 -18.11 13.82
CA ARG A 155 10.00 -18.96 14.97
C ARG A 155 9.44 -20.38 14.87
N GLY A 156 8.55 -20.64 13.92
CA GLY A 156 7.93 -21.96 13.70
C GLY A 156 8.90 -23.03 13.16
N SER A 157 10.11 -22.65 12.77
CA SER A 157 11.13 -23.59 12.24
C SER A 157 11.94 -24.30 13.34
N CYS A 158 11.94 -23.81 14.59
CA CYS A 158 12.85 -24.29 15.64
C CYS A 158 12.16 -24.65 16.95
N THR A 159 11.31 -25.69 16.97
CA THR A 159 11.02 -26.41 18.22
C THR A 159 10.66 -27.88 17.95
N THR A 160 11.61 -28.65 17.42
CA THR A 160 11.61 -30.10 17.69
C THR A 160 12.10 -30.30 19.13
N ALA A 161 11.16 -30.36 20.07
CA ALA A 161 11.43 -30.86 21.41
C ALA A 161 11.97 -32.30 21.30
N GLY A 162 13.15 -32.52 21.88
CA GLY A 162 13.93 -33.74 21.72
C GLY A 162 13.26 -34.99 22.31
N GLN A 163 13.51 -36.10 21.62
CA GLN A 163 13.69 -37.41 22.23
C GLN A 163 15.10 -37.89 21.85
N PRO A 164 15.96 -38.24 22.82
CA PRO A 164 17.28 -38.80 22.56
C PRO A 164 17.15 -40.31 22.31
N GLY A 165 17.63 -40.80 21.16
CA GLY A 165 17.55 -42.20 20.81
C GLY A 165 18.46 -42.62 19.65
N SER A 166 19.75 -42.73 19.96
CA SER A 166 20.80 -43.52 19.28
C SER A 166 21.33 -43.10 17.89
N PRO A 167 22.67 -43.25 17.67
CA PRO A 167 23.31 -42.91 16.41
C PRO A 167 23.38 -44.14 15.48
N THR A 168 22.90 -44.00 14.25
CA THR A 168 23.30 -44.89 13.15
C THR A 168 23.81 -44.05 12.00
N ILE A 169 25.09 -44.22 11.74
CA ILE A 169 25.86 -43.65 10.63
C ILE A 169 25.30 -44.24 9.33
N CYS A 170 24.99 -43.40 8.34
CA CYS A 170 25.06 -43.71 6.91
C CYS A 170 25.20 -42.41 6.12
N GLU A 171 26.25 -42.33 5.31
CA GLU A 171 26.62 -41.23 4.45
C GLU A 171 25.67 -41.11 3.25
N ALA A 172 25.31 -39.88 2.86
CA ALA A 172 24.89 -39.54 1.50
C ALA A 172 25.09 -38.03 1.27
N GLU A 173 26.18 -37.73 0.59
CA GLU A 173 26.70 -36.41 0.29
C GLU A 173 25.92 -35.81 -0.89
N SER A 174 24.93 -34.95 -0.65
CA SER A 174 24.42 -33.94 -1.63
C SER A 174 23.34 -32.98 -1.08
N GLU A 175 23.32 -32.67 0.24
CA GLU A 175 22.29 -31.78 0.83
C GLU A 175 22.83 -30.49 1.46
N THR A 176 24.15 -30.24 1.41
CA THR A 176 24.78 -29.15 2.17
C THR A 176 24.67 -27.76 1.52
N HIS A 177 24.36 -27.66 0.21
CA HIS A 177 24.30 -26.37 -0.49
C HIS A 177 22.91 -25.70 -0.48
N LEU A 178 21.84 -26.51 -0.52
CA LEU A 178 20.44 -26.01 -0.48
C LEU A 178 20.03 -25.57 0.93
N VAL A 179 20.45 -26.30 1.97
CA VAL A 179 20.14 -25.96 3.37
C VAL A 179 20.87 -24.68 3.81
N GLY A 180 22.07 -24.42 3.28
CA GLY A 180 22.80 -23.18 3.56
C GLY A 180 22.15 -21.92 2.99
N THR A 181 21.56 -22.03 1.79
CA THR A 181 20.90 -20.90 1.12
C THR A 181 19.53 -20.58 1.71
N THR A 182 18.78 -21.58 2.20
CA THR A 182 17.51 -21.35 2.88
C THR A 182 17.70 -20.69 4.25
N LEU A 183 18.68 -21.16 5.05
CA LEU A 183 19.02 -20.55 6.35
C LEU A 183 19.48 -19.10 6.22
N GLN A 184 20.29 -18.78 5.19
CA GLN A 184 20.71 -17.40 4.93
C GLN A 184 19.52 -16.50 4.56
N LYS A 185 18.61 -16.98 3.71
CA LYS A 185 17.42 -16.23 3.31
C LYS A 185 16.49 -15.94 4.50
N GLU A 186 16.28 -16.92 5.38
CA GLU A 186 15.46 -16.73 6.58
C GLU A 186 16.07 -15.68 7.52
N ALA A 187 17.40 -15.71 7.71
CA ALA A 187 18.11 -14.72 8.51
C ALA A 187 18.06 -13.30 7.90
N GLU A 188 18.12 -13.18 6.58
CA GLU A 188 17.93 -11.91 5.87
C GLU A 188 16.52 -11.36 6.05
N GLU A 189 15.50 -12.22 5.95
CA GLU A 189 14.11 -11.83 6.19
C GLU A 189 13.88 -11.40 7.64
N GLU A 190 14.50 -12.08 8.62
CA GLU A 190 14.42 -11.67 10.04
C GLU A 190 15.08 -10.31 10.27
N ARG A 191 16.26 -10.08 9.68
CA ARG A 191 16.91 -8.75 9.73
C ARG A 191 16.03 -7.67 9.10
N LEU A 192 15.39 -7.99 7.98
CA LEU A 192 14.48 -7.07 7.30
C LEU A 192 13.26 -6.75 8.18
N VAL A 193 12.68 -7.75 8.87
CA VAL A 193 11.59 -7.54 9.83
C VAL A 193 12.00 -6.54 10.91
N MET A 194 13.18 -6.70 11.51
CA MET A 194 13.66 -5.80 12.58
C MET A 194 13.87 -4.36 12.09
N GLU A 195 14.44 -4.20 10.89
CA GLU A 195 14.61 -2.87 10.27
C GLU A 195 13.25 -2.22 9.98
N LEU A 196 12.28 -2.99 9.45
CA LEU A 196 10.95 -2.49 9.17
C LEU A 196 10.20 -2.11 10.46
N MET A 197 10.30 -2.90 11.53
CA MET A 197 9.70 -2.54 12.81
C MET A 197 10.19 -1.18 13.32
N LYS A 198 11.50 -0.91 13.19
CA LYS A 198 12.08 0.38 13.53
C LYS A 198 11.48 1.51 12.69
N ARG A 199 11.33 1.31 11.37
CA ARG A 199 10.73 2.31 10.46
C ARG A 199 9.27 2.59 10.75
N TYR A 200 8.51 1.54 11.05
CA TYR A 200 7.09 1.64 11.39
C TYR A 200 6.85 2.03 12.86
N GLN A 201 7.90 2.29 13.64
CA GLN A 201 7.83 2.65 15.06
C GLN A 201 7.04 1.62 15.89
N VAL A 202 7.21 0.35 15.55
CA VAL A 202 6.61 -0.79 16.22
C VAL A 202 7.65 -1.35 17.19
N SER A 203 7.43 -1.12 18.49
CA SER A 203 8.30 -1.62 19.57
C SER A 203 7.59 -2.66 20.41
#